data_AF-A0AAD6STQ3-F1
#
_entry.id   AF-A0AAD6STQ3-F1
#
_cell.length_a   1.000
_cell.length_b   1.000
_cell.length_c   1.000
_cell.angle_alpha   90.00
_cell.angle_beta   90.00
_cell.angle_gamma   90.00
#
_symmetry.space_group_name_H-M   'P 1'
#
loop_
_entity.id
_entity.type
_entity.pdbx_description
1 polymer ?
#
loop_
_entity_poly.entity_id
_entity_poly.type
_entity_poly.pdbx_seq_one_letter_code
_entity_poly.pdbx_strand_id
1 'polypeptide(L)'
;MSQPTVPYVHDWGAPGIRHLPEAPPSHNQRPGRHPLPWHGLQFNPLGVFDLRRLQGIFGHNPSIWNTYRRRFEAGDIAWLASGASEDNCHEPEANGFFPEFKACRDSLPNTPAGYSSRMDFQKATKKIIWDLATMLDRTFGSTTMILNVGGTTVPGSPALPEFLRASVYLPPAFLRQHPDSHPAIAQIAQIFLESVGVPTVVAWKASALRLGWTLTASSETIRANSVPHHLFIPPPVQEGSSHFVFKGRPAGTLRLPTTPPGSRPSSPASPTSTRYGSEEPLSAEALELLAATERIYGLEQEVDLMRGLLDTATAEHLSTIQELGQVQAQLNGANIREEGYDEERRQFQQEISSLQTQLSPAIYAPPRYTASPLATPTRRRAGAPSLASPSKASTSTSAGFALPSATQFLEDNGLQYMLVVIRVMVKYAPSTKWYLELAEMDLDEGVADGLLECLTQDCM
;
A
#
# COMPACT_ATOMS: atom_id res chain seq x y z
N MET A 1 -19.76 46.84 23.59
CA MET A 1 -20.86 46.17 22.86
C MET A 1 -20.24 45.39 21.73
N SER A 2 -20.01 44.10 21.94
CA SER A 2 -19.40 43.21 20.95
C SER A 2 -20.46 42.86 19.90
N GLN A 3 -20.17 43.10 18.62
CA GLN A 3 -21.11 42.73 17.55
C GLN A 3 -21.29 41.20 17.51
N PRO A 4 -22.51 40.71 17.30
CA PRO A 4 -22.75 39.28 17.11
C PRO A 4 -22.05 38.84 15.81
N THR A 5 -21.13 37.89 15.93
CA THR A 5 -20.53 37.20 14.78
C THR A 5 -21.62 36.40 14.08
N VAL A 6 -22.05 36.90 12.93
CA VAL A 6 -22.91 36.15 12.00
C VAL A 6 -22.08 34.97 11.46
N PRO A 7 -22.57 33.71 11.55
CA PRO A 7 -21.87 32.58 10.97
C PRO A 7 -21.81 32.76 9.45
N TYR A 8 -20.59 32.87 8.93
CA TYR A 8 -20.34 32.99 7.51
C TYR A 8 -20.65 31.65 6.84
N VAL A 9 -21.82 31.56 6.20
CA VAL A 9 -22.20 30.41 5.36
C VAL A 9 -21.46 30.57 4.04
N HIS A 10 -20.45 29.73 3.80
CA HIS A 10 -19.82 29.67 2.49
C HIS A 10 -20.80 29.03 1.49
N ASP A 11 -21.27 29.83 0.55
CA ASP A 11 -21.99 29.36 -0.64
C ASP A 11 -20.94 28.84 -1.64
N TRP A 12 -20.84 27.51 -1.77
CA TRP A 12 -19.81 26.82 -2.55
C TRP A 12 -20.07 26.83 -4.07
N GLY A 13 -20.94 27.73 -4.57
CA GLY A 13 -21.23 27.86 -6.00
C GLY A 13 -21.96 26.66 -6.63
N ALA A 14 -22.41 25.70 -5.81
CA ALA A 14 -23.21 24.56 -6.22
C ALA A 14 -24.57 24.60 -5.51
N PRO A 15 -25.58 25.27 -6.09
CA PRO A 15 -26.90 25.37 -5.47
C PRO A 15 -27.49 23.97 -5.28
N GLY A 16 -27.64 23.53 -4.03
CA GLY A 16 -28.30 22.27 -3.66
C GLY A 16 -27.46 21.25 -2.87
N ILE A 17 -26.17 21.47 -2.62
CA ILE A 17 -25.33 20.51 -1.87
C ILE A 17 -25.42 20.77 -0.36
N ARG A 18 -26.53 20.39 0.28
CA ARG A 18 -26.73 20.52 1.74
C ARG A 18 -26.15 19.36 2.58
N HIS A 19 -25.47 18.40 1.94
CA HIS A 19 -25.06 17.14 2.58
C HIS A 19 -23.63 16.70 2.23
N LEU A 20 -22.74 17.60 1.81
CA LEU A 20 -21.35 17.40 2.20
C LEU A 20 -21.32 17.63 3.72
N PRO A 21 -20.54 16.87 4.53
CA PRO A 21 -20.19 17.38 5.83
C PRO A 21 -19.63 18.78 5.57
N GLU A 22 -20.33 19.82 6.06
CA GLU A 22 -19.77 21.17 6.06
C GLU A 22 -18.34 21.05 6.58
N ALA A 23 -17.41 21.79 5.95
CA ALA A 23 -16.02 21.81 6.40
C ALA A 23 -16.03 21.82 7.93
N PRO A 24 -15.44 20.82 8.58
CA PRO A 24 -15.71 20.57 9.98
C PRO A 24 -15.46 21.86 10.76
N PRO A 25 -16.36 22.26 11.67
CA PRO A 25 -16.27 23.52 12.39
C PRO A 25 -15.10 23.44 13.39
N SER A 26 -13.86 23.49 12.91
CA SER A 26 -12.67 23.55 13.73
C SER A 26 -12.47 24.99 14.18
N HIS A 27 -12.24 25.20 15.47
CA HIS A 27 -12.22 26.53 16.07
C HIS A 27 -10.89 27.28 15.91
N ASN A 28 -9.88 26.71 15.22
CA ASN A 28 -8.59 27.39 14.98
C ASN A 28 -7.93 27.10 13.63
N GLN A 29 -8.46 26.17 12.83
CA GLN A 29 -8.03 25.99 11.45
C GLN A 29 -9.29 26.06 10.59
N ARG A 30 -9.59 27.25 10.04
CA ARG A 30 -10.33 27.26 8.77
C ARG A 30 -9.61 26.25 7.87
N PRO A 31 -10.31 25.36 7.14
CA PRO A 31 -9.65 24.52 6.15
C PRO A 31 -8.72 25.46 5.38
N GLY A 32 -7.41 25.18 5.44
CA GLY A 32 -6.42 26.10 4.93
C GLY A 32 -6.82 26.52 3.52
N ARG A 33 -6.48 27.75 3.10
CA ARG A 33 -6.73 28.17 1.71
C ARG A 33 -6.21 27.14 0.70
N HIS A 34 -5.20 26.38 1.11
CA HIS A 34 -4.61 25.26 0.38
C HIS A 34 -4.96 23.93 1.07
N PRO A 35 -5.17 22.84 0.31
CA PRO A 35 -5.25 21.50 0.88
C PRO A 35 -3.93 21.12 1.56
N LEU A 36 -3.98 20.16 2.49
CA LEU A 36 -2.77 19.53 3.04
C LEU A 36 -1.93 18.93 1.90
N PRO A 37 -0.59 18.89 2.02
CA PRO A 37 0.25 18.18 1.05
C PRO A 37 -0.04 16.67 1.07
N TRP A 38 0.27 15.96 -0.02
CA TRP A 38 -0.02 14.52 -0.17
C TRP A 38 0.48 13.66 1.00
N HIS A 39 1.71 13.89 1.48
CA HIS A 39 2.30 13.18 2.62
C HIS A 39 1.67 13.55 3.97
N GLY A 40 0.90 14.65 4.03
CA GLY A 40 0.17 15.09 5.22
C GLY A 40 -1.26 14.56 5.30
N LEU A 41 -1.72 13.82 4.29
CA LEU A 41 -3.03 13.18 4.32
C LEU A 41 -3.01 12.01 5.30
N GLN A 42 -4.05 11.92 6.13
CA GLN A 42 -4.18 10.89 7.16
C GLN A 42 -5.53 10.19 7.07
N PHE A 43 -5.63 8.97 7.62
CA PHE A 43 -6.87 8.21 7.68
C PHE A 43 -7.86 8.81 8.70
N ASN A 44 -8.48 9.93 8.33
CA ASN A 44 -9.48 10.64 9.12
C ASN A 44 -10.43 11.46 8.20
N PRO A 45 -11.53 12.03 8.74
CA PRO A 45 -12.47 12.81 7.93
C PRO A 45 -11.86 14.02 7.22
N LEU A 46 -10.85 14.66 7.83
CA LEU A 46 -10.17 15.82 7.24
C LEU A 46 -9.24 15.41 6.08
N GLY A 47 -8.53 14.29 6.21
CA GLY A 47 -7.69 13.74 5.14
C GLY A 47 -8.49 13.36 3.90
N VAL A 48 -9.68 12.76 4.07
CA VAL A 48 -10.61 12.52 2.95
C VAL A 48 -11.04 13.84 2.28
N PHE A 49 -11.31 14.87 3.09
CA PHE A 49 -11.71 16.17 2.56
C PHE A 49 -10.58 16.83 1.74
N ASP A 50 -9.35 16.84 2.24
CA ASP A 50 -8.21 17.43 1.52
C ASP A 50 -7.76 16.58 0.33
N LEU A 51 -7.89 15.25 0.38
CA LEU A 51 -7.66 14.37 -0.76
C LEU A 51 -8.54 14.76 -1.95
N ARG A 52 -9.83 15.01 -1.72
CA ARG A 52 -10.76 15.44 -2.79
C ARG A 52 -10.41 16.81 -3.37
N ARG A 53 -9.90 17.72 -2.53
CA ARG A 53 -9.42 19.04 -2.98
C ARG A 53 -8.19 18.89 -3.87
N LEU A 54 -7.24 18.01 -3.51
CA LEU A 54 -6.06 17.71 -4.32
C LEU A 54 -6.41 17.04 -5.65
N GLN A 55 -7.36 16.11 -5.66
CA GLN A 55 -7.80 15.42 -6.87
C GLN A 55 -8.62 16.31 -7.82
N GLY A 56 -8.88 17.57 -7.47
CA GLY A 56 -9.62 18.49 -8.33
C GLY A 56 -11.08 18.07 -8.59
N ILE A 57 -11.61 17.13 -7.80
CA ILE A 57 -12.97 16.58 -7.93
C ILE A 57 -14.04 17.69 -7.89
N PHE A 58 -13.72 18.83 -7.26
CA PHE A 58 -14.60 19.98 -7.14
C PHE A 58 -14.53 20.98 -8.32
N GLY A 59 -13.62 20.82 -9.29
CA GLY A 59 -13.29 21.89 -10.24
C GLY A 59 -14.05 21.87 -11.58
N HIS A 60 -14.24 20.70 -12.20
CA HIS A 60 -14.56 20.67 -13.64
C HIS A 60 -15.83 19.93 -14.04
N ASN A 61 -16.38 19.04 -13.20
CA ASN A 61 -17.63 18.35 -13.52
C ASN A 61 -18.40 17.87 -12.27
N PRO A 62 -19.13 18.76 -11.59
CA PRO A 62 -19.85 18.41 -10.35
C PRO A 62 -20.93 17.34 -10.58
N SER A 63 -21.39 17.15 -11.82
CA SER A 63 -22.38 16.13 -12.16
C SER A 63 -21.81 14.71 -11.97
N ILE A 64 -20.57 14.46 -12.39
CA ILE A 64 -19.92 13.14 -12.26
C ILE A 64 -19.75 12.78 -10.78
N TRP A 65 -19.29 13.74 -9.97
CA TRP A 65 -19.21 13.53 -8.53
C TRP A 65 -20.56 13.17 -7.93
N ASN A 66 -21.61 13.96 -8.22
CA ASN A 66 -22.93 13.71 -7.65
C ASN A 66 -23.51 12.36 -8.08
N THR A 67 -23.31 11.96 -9.35
CA THR A 67 -23.76 10.68 -9.88
C THR A 67 -23.02 9.50 -9.25
N TYR A 68 -21.70 9.59 -9.08
CA TYR A 68 -20.86 8.50 -8.58
C TYR A 68 -20.34 8.71 -7.16
N ARG A 69 -21.00 9.57 -6.38
CA ARG A 69 -20.53 10.03 -5.05
C ARG A 69 -20.09 8.88 -4.17
N ARG A 70 -20.91 7.82 -4.08
CA ARG A 70 -20.62 6.64 -3.24
C ARG A 70 -19.34 5.91 -3.66
N ARG A 71 -19.02 5.87 -4.97
CA ARG A 71 -17.82 5.23 -5.49
C ARG A 71 -16.58 6.05 -5.19
N PHE A 72 -16.67 7.37 -5.34
CA PHE A 72 -15.56 8.24 -4.93
C PHE A 72 -15.35 8.22 -3.42
N GLU A 73 -16.42 8.32 -2.61
CA GLU A 73 -16.34 8.17 -1.16
C GLU A 73 -15.66 6.86 -0.73
N ALA A 74 -15.98 5.76 -1.43
CA ALA A 74 -15.31 4.49 -1.23
C ALA A 74 -13.83 4.52 -1.64
N GLY A 75 -13.53 5.09 -2.81
CA GLY A 75 -12.18 5.25 -3.33
C GLY A 75 -11.29 6.09 -2.42
N ASP A 76 -11.80 7.17 -1.83
CA ASP A 76 -11.04 8.03 -0.94
C ASP A 76 -10.61 7.30 0.35
N ILE A 77 -11.53 6.52 0.94
CA ILE A 77 -11.23 5.74 2.13
C ILE A 77 -10.27 4.61 1.79
N ALA A 78 -10.47 3.92 0.65
CA ALA A 78 -9.56 2.88 0.19
C ALA A 78 -8.16 3.43 -0.09
N TRP A 79 -8.05 4.62 -0.70
CA TRP A 79 -6.79 5.31 -0.93
C TRP A 79 -6.02 5.53 0.37
N LEU A 80 -6.69 6.08 1.39
CA LEU A 80 -6.06 6.36 2.67
C LEU A 80 -5.78 5.10 3.52
N ALA A 81 -6.46 3.99 3.26
CA ALA A 81 -6.26 2.72 3.95
C ALA A 81 -5.22 1.81 3.25
N SER A 82 -4.80 2.16 2.03
CA SER A 82 -3.89 1.34 1.23
C SER A 82 -2.56 1.15 1.96
N GLY A 83 -2.08 -0.10 2.02
CA GLY A 83 -0.83 -0.45 2.70
C GLY A 83 -0.94 -0.62 4.22
N ALA A 84 -2.09 -0.29 4.85
CA ALA A 84 -2.24 -0.39 6.31
C ALA A 84 -2.18 -1.83 6.85
N SER A 85 -2.22 -2.85 5.99
CA SER A 85 -2.00 -4.25 6.36
C SER A 85 -0.54 -4.70 6.27
N GLU A 86 0.34 -3.87 5.70
CA GLU A 86 1.74 -4.19 5.35
C GLU A 86 2.73 -3.15 5.92
N ASP A 87 2.24 -2.16 6.66
CA ASP A 87 3.03 -1.05 7.20
C ASP A 87 3.88 -1.41 8.44
N ASN A 88 3.78 -2.65 8.92
CA ASN A 88 4.42 -3.15 10.15
C ASN A 88 4.07 -2.33 11.41
N CYS A 89 2.99 -1.54 11.38
CA CYS A 89 2.56 -0.66 12.45
C CYS A 89 1.33 -1.22 13.18
N HIS A 90 1.32 -2.54 13.42
CA HIS A 90 0.19 -3.26 13.99
C HIS A 90 0.19 -3.35 15.53
N GLU A 91 1.25 -2.86 16.18
CA GLU A 91 1.37 -2.86 17.63
C GLU A 91 1.25 -1.42 18.16
N PRO A 92 0.16 -1.09 18.87
CA PRO A 92 0.09 0.20 19.54
C PRO A 92 1.02 0.19 20.75
N GLU A 93 1.40 1.38 21.23
CA GLU A 93 2.03 1.49 22.55
C GLU A 93 1.22 0.74 23.62
N ALA A 94 1.88 0.15 24.62
CA ALA A 94 1.20 -0.54 25.71
C ALA A 94 0.17 0.37 26.41
N ASN A 95 -1.12 0.00 26.35
CA ASN A 95 -2.26 0.82 26.80
C ASN A 95 -2.39 2.17 26.06
N GLY A 96 -1.97 2.21 24.80
CA GLY A 96 -2.09 3.35 23.90
C GLY A 96 -3.11 3.11 22.78
N PHE A 97 -3.38 4.19 22.06
CA PHE A 97 -4.11 4.13 20.81
C PHE A 97 -3.14 4.23 19.64
N PHE A 98 -3.47 3.56 18.54
CA PHE A 98 -2.83 3.77 17.25
C PHE A 98 -2.82 5.26 16.85
N PRO A 99 -1.77 5.73 16.15
CA PRO A 99 -1.70 7.10 15.64
C PRO A 99 -2.95 7.53 14.86
N GLU A 100 -3.52 6.64 14.04
CA GLU A 100 -4.71 6.87 13.21
C GLU A 100 -5.94 7.13 14.07
N PHE A 101 -6.07 6.44 15.20
CA PHE A 101 -7.17 6.67 16.13
C PHE A 101 -7.07 8.07 16.76
N LYS A 102 -5.86 8.49 17.17
CA LYS A 102 -5.60 9.83 17.69
C LYS A 102 -5.89 10.88 16.60
N ALA A 103 -5.35 10.71 15.40
CA ALA A 103 -5.60 11.58 14.25
C ALA A 103 -7.10 11.70 13.91
N CYS A 104 -7.83 10.59 13.90
CA CYS A 104 -9.28 10.58 13.66
C CYS A 104 -10.05 11.31 14.76
N ARG A 105 -9.65 11.15 16.03
CA ARG A 105 -10.25 11.86 17.15
C ARG A 105 -9.94 13.36 17.12
N ASP A 106 -8.67 13.72 16.97
CA ASP A 106 -8.15 15.08 17.19
C ASP A 106 -8.33 15.99 15.97
N SER A 107 -8.52 15.42 14.77
CA SER A 107 -8.85 16.18 13.55
C SER A 107 -10.18 16.93 13.61
N LEU A 108 -11.04 16.60 14.57
CA LEU A 108 -12.38 17.16 14.71
C LEU A 108 -12.68 17.58 16.15
N PRO A 109 -13.38 18.70 16.36
CA PRO A 109 -13.72 19.15 17.70
C PRO A 109 -14.56 18.11 18.47
N ASN A 110 -14.47 18.14 19.80
CA ASN A 110 -15.31 17.32 20.69
C ASN A 110 -16.73 17.91 20.84
N THR A 111 -17.37 18.19 19.71
CA THR A 111 -18.77 18.64 19.62
C THR A 111 -19.65 17.50 19.10
N PRO A 112 -20.99 17.58 19.27
CA PRO A 112 -21.91 16.62 18.67
C PRO A 112 -21.72 16.45 17.15
N ALA A 113 -21.41 17.53 16.43
CA ALA A 113 -21.14 17.49 14.98
C ALA A 113 -19.84 16.76 14.64
N GLY A 114 -18.76 17.01 15.39
CA GLY A 114 -17.50 16.29 15.22
C GLY A 114 -17.65 14.80 15.55
N TYR A 115 -18.42 14.48 16.60
CA TYR A 115 -18.77 13.09 16.92
C TYR A 115 -19.55 12.41 15.80
N SER A 116 -20.61 13.04 15.27
CA SER A 116 -21.38 12.50 14.14
C SER A 116 -20.48 12.24 12.93
N SER A 117 -19.60 13.19 12.59
CA SER A 117 -18.69 13.07 11.45
C SER A 117 -17.73 11.88 11.59
N ARG A 118 -17.16 11.66 12.78
CA ARG A 118 -16.33 10.47 13.06
C ARG A 118 -17.13 9.18 12.97
N MET A 119 -18.36 9.17 13.49
CA MET A 119 -19.25 8.01 13.40
C MET A 119 -19.64 7.69 11.96
N ASP A 120 -19.88 8.71 11.13
CA ASP A 120 -20.25 8.53 9.74
C ASP A 120 -19.05 8.07 8.90
N PHE A 121 -17.85 8.58 9.18
CA PHE A 121 -16.60 8.05 8.63
C PHE A 121 -16.41 6.58 8.99
N GLN A 122 -16.55 6.21 10.27
CA GLN A 122 -16.45 4.81 10.71
C GLN A 122 -17.49 3.91 10.01
N LYS A 123 -18.74 4.36 9.86
CA LYS A 123 -19.78 3.61 9.13
C LYS A 123 -19.41 3.45 7.65
N ALA A 124 -18.87 4.48 7.02
CA ALA A 124 -18.44 4.43 5.63
C ALA A 124 -17.29 3.43 5.43
N THR A 125 -16.28 3.44 6.31
CA THR A 125 -15.19 2.45 6.31
C THR A 125 -15.73 1.02 6.44
N LYS A 126 -16.60 0.76 7.42
CA LYS A 126 -17.21 -0.58 7.60
C LYS A 126 -17.98 -1.02 6.36
N LYS A 127 -18.73 -0.10 5.75
CA LYS A 127 -19.50 -0.38 4.56
C LYS A 127 -18.62 -0.81 3.39
N ILE A 128 -17.48 -0.16 3.18
CA ILE A 128 -16.52 -0.54 2.12
C ILE A 128 -15.97 -1.93 2.37
N ILE A 129 -15.61 -2.25 3.61
CA ILE A 129 -15.16 -3.60 3.99
C ILE A 129 -16.22 -4.65 3.62
N TRP A 130 -17.51 -4.37 3.89
CA TRP A 130 -18.60 -5.29 3.52
C TRP A 130 -18.86 -5.36 2.02
N ASP A 131 -18.73 -4.25 1.30
CA ASP A 131 -18.85 -4.21 -0.15
C ASP A 131 -17.72 -5.04 -0.80
N LEU A 132 -16.49 -4.93 -0.31
CA LEU A 132 -15.35 -5.74 -0.74
C LEU A 132 -15.53 -7.23 -0.43
N ALA A 133 -15.96 -7.57 0.80
CA ALA A 133 -16.27 -8.95 1.17
C ALA A 133 -17.38 -9.55 0.27
N THR A 134 -18.39 -8.76 -0.04
CA THR A 134 -19.47 -9.15 -0.96
C THR A 134 -18.94 -9.39 -2.37
N MET A 135 -18.02 -8.56 -2.84
CA MET A 135 -17.38 -8.77 -4.13
C MET A 135 -16.50 -10.01 -4.15
N LEU A 136 -15.77 -10.30 -3.07
CA LEU A 136 -14.98 -11.52 -2.92
C LEU A 136 -15.88 -12.75 -3.06
N ASP A 137 -16.96 -12.81 -2.29
CA ASP A 137 -17.91 -13.92 -2.31
C ASP A 137 -18.60 -14.09 -3.67
N ARG A 138 -18.95 -13.00 -4.33
CA ARG A 138 -19.56 -13.04 -5.67
C ARG A 138 -18.61 -13.44 -6.78
N THR A 139 -17.36 -13.00 -6.69
CA THR A 139 -16.37 -13.18 -7.77
C THR A 139 -15.76 -14.57 -7.71
N PHE A 140 -15.49 -15.06 -6.49
CA PHE A 140 -14.75 -16.31 -6.28
C PHE A 140 -15.61 -17.44 -5.72
N GLY A 141 -16.90 -17.18 -5.42
CA GLY A 141 -17.79 -18.19 -4.84
C GLY A 141 -17.44 -18.53 -3.38
N SER A 142 -16.70 -17.66 -2.68
CA SER A 142 -16.38 -17.84 -1.26
C SER A 142 -17.57 -17.51 -0.36
N THR A 143 -17.43 -17.84 0.93
CA THR A 143 -18.33 -17.36 1.99
C THR A 143 -17.49 -16.68 3.05
N THR A 144 -17.63 -15.36 3.14
CA THR A 144 -16.85 -14.53 4.07
C THR A 144 -17.67 -14.15 5.30
N MET A 145 -17.09 -14.25 6.49
CA MET A 145 -17.67 -13.71 7.73
C MET A 145 -16.71 -12.67 8.31
N ILE A 146 -17.21 -11.45 8.56
CA ILE A 146 -16.41 -10.38 9.20
C ILE A 146 -17.06 -10.01 10.52
N LEU A 147 -16.31 -10.13 11.61
CA LEU A 147 -16.74 -9.72 12.95
C LEU A 147 -16.01 -8.45 13.36
N ASN A 148 -16.75 -7.42 13.76
CA ASN A 148 -16.18 -6.20 14.29
C ASN A 148 -16.85 -5.82 15.62
N VAL A 149 -16.04 -5.55 16.64
CA VAL A 149 -16.47 -5.02 17.94
C VAL A 149 -15.80 -3.67 18.16
N GLY A 150 -16.56 -2.68 18.63
CA GLY A 150 -16.01 -1.39 19.01
C GLY A 150 -15.44 -1.46 20.43
N GLY A 151 -14.30 -0.80 20.67
CA GLY A 151 -13.74 -0.68 22.03
C GLY A 151 -14.53 0.27 22.94
N THR A 152 -15.45 1.07 22.40
CA THR A 152 -16.29 1.99 23.18
C THR A 152 -17.56 1.31 23.68
N THR A 153 -17.90 1.55 24.95
CA THR A 153 -19.20 1.20 25.56
C THR A 153 -19.90 2.45 26.05
N VAL A 154 -21.17 2.34 26.42
CA VAL A 154 -21.86 3.42 27.14
C VAL A 154 -21.07 3.74 28.41
N PRO A 155 -20.79 5.02 28.72
CA PRO A 155 -20.03 5.41 29.91
C PRO A 155 -20.56 4.73 31.18
N GLY A 156 -19.65 4.19 32.00
CA GLY A 156 -19.99 3.42 33.19
C GLY A 156 -20.35 1.95 32.97
N SER A 157 -20.57 1.49 31.73
CA SER A 157 -20.95 0.09 31.50
C SER A 157 -19.81 -0.85 31.88
N PRO A 158 -20.07 -2.02 32.48
CA PRO A 158 -19.02 -3.00 32.73
C PRO A 158 -18.49 -3.57 31.39
N ALA A 159 -17.25 -4.04 31.39
CA ALA A 159 -16.67 -4.74 30.24
C ALA A 159 -17.07 -6.22 30.30
N LEU A 160 -18.35 -6.50 30.09
CA LEU A 160 -18.92 -7.85 30.09
C LEU A 160 -19.62 -8.13 28.77
N PRO A 161 -19.66 -9.39 28.28
CA PRO A 161 -20.17 -9.71 26.96
C PRO A 161 -21.60 -9.21 26.72
N GLU A 162 -22.48 -9.31 27.72
CA GLU A 162 -23.87 -8.86 27.65
C GLU A 162 -24.08 -7.35 27.52
N PHE A 163 -23.01 -6.54 27.64
CA PHE A 163 -23.02 -5.09 27.36
C PHE A 163 -22.38 -4.76 26.01
N LEU A 164 -21.91 -5.76 25.27
CA LEU A 164 -21.24 -5.59 23.98
C LEU A 164 -22.13 -5.95 22.81
N ARG A 165 -21.74 -5.45 21.64
CA ARG A 165 -22.35 -5.77 20.35
C ARG A 165 -21.27 -5.95 19.29
N ALA A 166 -21.42 -6.97 18.46
CA ALA A 166 -20.60 -7.20 17.28
C ALA A 166 -21.40 -6.79 16.03
N SER A 167 -20.81 -5.95 15.19
CA SER A 167 -21.25 -5.73 13.81
C SER A 167 -20.69 -6.86 12.97
N VAL A 168 -21.57 -7.66 12.37
CA VAL A 168 -21.19 -8.88 11.65
C VAL A 168 -21.65 -8.77 10.20
N TYR A 169 -20.73 -9.03 9.27
CA TYR A 169 -21.04 -9.29 7.88
C TYR A 169 -21.22 -10.78 7.65
N LEU A 170 -22.32 -11.18 7.01
CA LEU A 170 -22.59 -12.54 6.55
C LEU A 170 -23.41 -12.53 5.25
N PRO A 171 -23.10 -13.36 4.25
CA PRO A 171 -23.89 -13.46 3.02
C PRO A 171 -25.31 -13.96 3.31
N PRO A 172 -26.38 -13.20 2.99
CA PRO A 172 -27.75 -13.63 3.24
C PRO A 172 -28.14 -14.89 2.45
N ALA A 173 -27.53 -15.10 1.29
CA ALA A 173 -27.75 -16.32 0.49
C ALA A 173 -27.31 -17.58 1.25
N PHE A 174 -26.12 -17.54 1.86
CA PHE A 174 -25.58 -18.63 2.66
C PHE A 174 -26.47 -18.94 3.85
N LEU A 175 -26.90 -17.92 4.60
CA LEU A 175 -27.77 -18.09 5.77
C LEU A 175 -29.12 -18.75 5.42
N ARG A 176 -29.67 -18.47 4.24
CA ARG A 176 -30.92 -19.10 3.77
C ARG A 176 -30.72 -20.55 3.34
N GLN A 177 -29.57 -20.85 2.73
CA GLN A 177 -29.24 -22.19 2.23
C GLN A 177 -28.82 -23.13 3.35
N HIS A 178 -28.27 -22.59 4.45
CA HIS A 178 -27.70 -23.37 5.56
C HIS A 178 -28.28 -22.95 6.91
N PRO A 179 -29.57 -23.19 7.18
CA PRO A 179 -30.18 -22.89 8.48
C PRO A 179 -29.54 -23.65 9.64
N ASP A 180 -29.04 -24.87 9.39
CA ASP A 180 -28.38 -25.69 10.41
C ASP A 180 -27.06 -25.09 10.91
N SER A 181 -26.46 -24.17 10.14
CA SER A 181 -25.24 -23.45 10.53
C SER A 181 -25.52 -22.27 11.47
N HIS A 182 -26.79 -21.86 11.64
CA HIS A 182 -27.15 -20.69 12.45
C HIS A 182 -26.66 -20.78 13.90
N PRO A 183 -26.80 -21.92 14.61
CA PRO A 183 -26.31 -22.03 15.98
C PRO A 183 -24.78 -21.91 16.07
N ALA A 184 -24.04 -22.50 15.13
CA ALA A 184 -22.58 -22.41 15.07
C ALA A 184 -22.11 -20.98 14.82
N ILE A 185 -22.74 -20.27 13.88
CA ILE A 185 -22.45 -18.84 13.60
C ILE A 185 -22.72 -17.98 14.83
N ALA A 186 -23.84 -18.19 15.51
CA ALA A 186 -24.17 -17.49 16.75
C ALA A 186 -23.13 -17.77 17.84
N GLN A 187 -22.64 -19.01 17.93
CA GLN A 187 -21.60 -19.41 18.87
C GLN A 187 -20.26 -18.73 18.56
N ILE A 188 -19.86 -18.68 17.29
CA ILE A 188 -18.66 -17.94 16.85
C ILE A 188 -18.76 -16.47 17.25
N ALA A 189 -19.90 -15.81 16.98
CA ALA A 189 -20.10 -14.42 17.35
C ALA A 189 -20.06 -14.19 18.87
N GLN A 190 -20.62 -15.12 19.65
CA GLN A 190 -20.60 -15.05 21.12
C GLN A 190 -19.17 -15.27 21.67
N ILE A 191 -18.45 -16.28 21.19
CA ILE A 191 -17.05 -16.53 21.56
C ILE A 191 -16.18 -15.32 21.19
N PHE A 192 -16.38 -14.74 20.02
CA PHE A 192 -15.67 -13.52 19.62
C PHE A 192 -15.92 -12.35 20.59
N LEU A 193 -17.16 -12.15 21.05
CA LEU A 193 -17.47 -11.10 22.03
C LEU A 193 -16.83 -11.37 23.40
N GLU A 194 -16.82 -12.63 23.85
CA GLU A 194 -16.20 -13.04 25.11
C GLU A 194 -14.67 -12.92 25.06
N SER A 195 -14.05 -13.51 24.04
CA SER A 195 -12.60 -13.67 23.95
C SER A 195 -11.87 -12.48 23.33
N VAL A 196 -12.52 -11.70 22.44
CA VAL A 196 -11.90 -10.54 21.77
C VAL A 196 -12.58 -9.25 22.19
N GLY A 197 -13.92 -9.22 22.23
CA GLY A 197 -14.69 -8.01 22.55
C GLY A 197 -14.43 -7.48 23.96
N VAL A 198 -14.51 -8.33 24.98
CA VAL A 198 -14.25 -7.91 26.37
C VAL A 198 -12.83 -7.37 26.54
N PRO A 199 -11.76 -8.07 26.15
CA PRO A 199 -10.40 -7.52 26.21
C PRO A 199 -10.24 -6.21 25.44
N THR A 200 -10.85 -6.09 24.25
CA THR A 200 -10.81 -4.86 23.45
C THR A 200 -11.38 -3.66 24.23
N VAL A 201 -12.52 -3.82 24.91
CA VAL A 201 -13.12 -2.75 25.73
C VAL A 201 -12.28 -2.45 26.97
N VAL A 202 -11.72 -3.47 27.62
CA VAL A 202 -10.81 -3.28 28.76
C VAL A 202 -9.59 -2.45 28.35
N ALA A 203 -8.92 -2.84 27.27
CA ALA A 203 -7.77 -2.14 26.72
C ALA A 203 -8.11 -0.70 26.29
N TRP A 204 -9.27 -0.51 25.65
CA TRP A 204 -9.75 0.82 25.26
C TRP A 204 -9.96 1.73 26.47
N LYS A 205 -10.61 1.22 27.53
CA LYS A 205 -10.84 1.98 28.77
C LYS A 205 -9.54 2.34 29.49
N ALA A 206 -8.60 1.39 29.57
CA ALA A 206 -7.28 1.66 30.14
C ALA A 206 -6.55 2.77 29.36
N SER A 207 -6.58 2.71 28.03
CA SER A 207 -5.98 3.71 27.15
C SER A 207 -6.66 5.09 27.29
N ALA A 208 -7.99 5.11 27.40
CA ALA A 208 -8.77 6.32 27.63
C ALA A 208 -8.42 6.99 28.98
N LEU A 209 -8.33 6.20 30.06
CA LEU A 209 -7.95 6.69 31.39
C LEU A 209 -6.54 7.26 31.41
N ARG A 210 -5.59 6.63 30.71
CA ARG A 210 -4.20 7.11 30.57
C ARG A 210 -4.13 8.48 29.91
N LEU A 211 -5.06 8.78 28.99
CA LEU A 211 -5.20 10.10 28.35
C LEU A 211 -6.04 11.09 29.17
N GLY A 212 -6.39 10.76 30.42
CA GLY A 212 -7.19 11.61 31.30
C GLY A 212 -8.65 11.72 30.88
N TRP A 213 -9.18 10.80 30.08
CA TRP A 213 -10.58 10.84 29.67
C TRP A 213 -11.48 10.37 30.80
N THR A 214 -12.35 11.25 31.25
CA THR A 214 -13.36 10.94 32.26
C THR A 214 -14.50 10.12 31.63
N LEU A 215 -14.59 8.85 31.99
CA LEU A 215 -15.67 7.93 31.57
C LEU A 215 -16.79 7.88 32.62
N THR A 216 -17.25 9.04 33.10
CA THR A 216 -18.30 9.09 34.13
C THR A 216 -19.58 8.44 33.63
N ALA A 217 -20.12 7.53 34.44
CA ALA A 217 -21.44 6.95 34.22
C ALA A 217 -22.47 8.08 34.18
N SER A 218 -23.34 8.08 33.17
CA SER A 218 -24.60 8.79 33.30
C SER A 218 -25.35 8.25 34.51
N SER A 219 -26.12 9.08 35.21
CA SER A 219 -26.99 8.63 36.32
C SER A 219 -28.05 7.59 35.89
N GLU A 220 -28.19 7.36 34.58
CA GLU A 220 -29.08 6.36 34.01
C GLU A 220 -28.60 4.93 34.29
N THR A 221 -29.53 4.09 34.77
CA THR A 221 -29.26 2.68 35.06
C THR A 221 -28.87 1.95 33.78
N ILE A 222 -27.63 1.50 33.72
CA ILE A 222 -27.10 0.76 32.58
C ILE A 222 -27.75 -0.61 32.54
N ARG A 223 -28.47 -0.90 31.45
CA ARG A 223 -29.14 -2.19 31.25
C ARG A 223 -28.31 -3.08 30.33
N ALA A 224 -28.14 -4.34 30.73
CA ALA A 224 -27.59 -5.36 29.85
C ALA A 224 -28.47 -5.53 28.60
N ASN A 225 -27.87 -5.99 27.50
CA ASN A 225 -28.61 -6.28 26.28
C ASN A 225 -29.64 -7.39 26.54
N SER A 226 -30.91 -7.11 26.22
CA SER A 226 -31.91 -8.16 26.10
C SER A 226 -31.83 -8.79 24.70
N VAL A 227 -31.58 -10.10 24.66
CA VAL A 227 -31.58 -10.89 23.43
C VAL A 227 -32.66 -11.96 23.55
N PRO A 228 -33.62 -12.02 22.61
CA PRO A 228 -34.59 -13.12 22.60
C PRO A 228 -33.85 -14.46 22.48
N HIS A 229 -34.09 -15.37 23.43
CA HIS A 229 -33.36 -16.65 23.49
C HIS A 229 -33.52 -17.52 22.23
N HIS A 230 -34.60 -17.34 21.48
CA HIS A 230 -35.00 -18.19 20.36
C HIS A 230 -34.32 -17.84 19.02
N LEU A 231 -33.69 -16.66 18.89
CA LEU A 231 -33.04 -16.27 17.64
C LEU A 231 -31.53 -16.51 17.74
N PHE A 232 -31.01 -17.41 16.90
CA PHE A 232 -29.56 -17.59 16.73
C PHE A 232 -28.98 -16.45 15.88
N ILE A 233 -29.60 -16.17 14.73
CA ILE A 233 -29.20 -15.07 13.85
C ILE A 233 -30.20 -13.92 14.04
N PRO A 234 -29.75 -12.71 14.44
CA PRO A 234 -30.62 -11.54 14.50
C PRO A 234 -31.09 -11.16 13.09
N PRO A 235 -32.20 -10.41 12.94
CA PRO A 235 -32.56 -9.84 11.65
C PRO A 235 -31.45 -8.88 11.15
N PRO A 236 -31.29 -8.73 9.82
CA PRO A 236 -30.34 -7.78 9.28
C PRO A 236 -30.72 -6.34 9.68
N VAL A 237 -29.72 -5.47 9.86
CA VAL A 237 -29.91 -4.07 10.28
C VAL A 237 -30.77 -3.29 9.29
N GLN A 238 -30.61 -3.59 8.00
CA GLN A 238 -31.44 -3.09 6.92
C GLN A 238 -31.94 -4.27 6.10
N GLU A 239 -33.18 -4.21 5.64
CA GLU A 239 -33.74 -5.25 4.78
C GLU A 239 -32.88 -5.43 3.52
N GLY A 240 -32.57 -6.69 3.19
CA GLY A 240 -31.68 -7.04 2.08
C GLY A 240 -30.19 -6.75 2.29
N SER A 241 -29.77 -6.26 3.46
CA SER A 241 -28.35 -6.07 3.78
C SER A 241 -27.70 -7.35 4.33
N SER A 242 -26.38 -7.43 4.16
CA SER A 242 -25.52 -8.49 4.73
C SER A 242 -25.01 -8.13 6.14
N HIS A 243 -25.54 -7.07 6.76
CA HIS A 243 -25.06 -6.56 8.05
C HIS A 243 -26.02 -6.94 9.18
N PHE A 244 -25.47 -7.62 10.17
CA PHE A 244 -26.16 -8.13 11.35
C PHE A 244 -25.52 -7.54 12.61
N VAL A 245 -26.31 -7.33 13.67
CA VAL A 245 -25.78 -6.89 14.97
C VAL A 245 -26.06 -7.95 16.02
N PHE A 246 -25.03 -8.72 16.34
CA PHE A 246 -25.09 -9.70 17.42
C PHE A 246 -24.85 -8.98 18.74
N LYS A 247 -25.83 -9.06 19.63
CA LYS A 247 -25.71 -8.57 21.00
C LYS A 247 -25.16 -9.71 21.85
N GLY A 248 -24.18 -9.43 22.69
CA GLY A 248 -23.60 -10.46 23.55
C GLY A 248 -24.60 -10.93 24.60
N ARG A 249 -24.38 -12.16 25.07
CA ARG A 249 -25.12 -12.81 26.16
C ARG A 249 -24.17 -13.09 27.33
N PRO A 250 -24.68 -13.38 28.54
CA PRO A 250 -23.81 -13.80 29.64
C PRO A 250 -22.97 -15.01 29.23
N ALA A 251 -21.73 -15.06 29.71
CA ALA A 251 -20.75 -16.07 29.32
C ALA A 251 -21.30 -17.50 29.54
N GLY A 252 -21.07 -18.38 28.56
CA GLY A 252 -21.50 -19.79 28.63
C GLY A 252 -22.97 -20.07 28.34
N THR A 253 -23.81 -19.05 28.11
CA THR A 253 -25.26 -19.26 27.82
C THR A 253 -25.54 -19.89 26.46
N LEU A 254 -24.63 -19.74 25.48
CA LEU A 254 -24.81 -20.24 24.12
C LEU A 254 -23.98 -21.50 23.84
N ARG A 255 -23.61 -22.27 24.86
CA ARG A 255 -22.94 -23.56 24.66
C ARG A 255 -23.91 -24.51 23.99
N LEU A 256 -23.65 -24.82 22.73
CA LEU A 256 -24.31 -25.95 22.07
C LEU A 256 -24.08 -27.19 22.93
N PRO A 257 -25.11 -28.02 23.15
CA PRO A 257 -24.91 -29.32 23.77
C PRO A 257 -23.84 -30.04 22.96
N THR A 258 -22.64 -30.19 23.53
CA THR A 258 -21.59 -31.07 23.02
C THR A 258 -22.05 -32.49 23.26
N THR A 259 -23.14 -32.87 22.61
CA THR A 259 -23.63 -34.24 22.63
C THR A 259 -22.80 -34.98 21.59
N PRO A 260 -21.93 -35.91 21.98
CA PRO A 260 -21.25 -36.76 21.00
C PRO A 260 -22.34 -37.52 20.23
N PRO A 261 -22.38 -37.42 18.88
CA PRO A 261 -23.38 -38.11 18.08
C PRO A 261 -23.01 -39.59 18.05
N GLY A 262 -23.45 -40.39 19.03
CA GLY A 262 -22.94 -41.76 19.11
C GLY A 262 -23.64 -42.80 20.00
N SER A 263 -24.51 -42.45 20.95
CA SER A 263 -25.24 -43.50 21.69
C SER A 263 -26.55 -43.85 20.98
N ARG A 264 -26.45 -44.82 20.05
CA ARG A 264 -27.61 -45.57 19.51
C ARG A 264 -28.54 -46.02 20.64
N PRO A 265 -29.87 -46.01 20.43
CA PRO A 265 -30.83 -46.50 21.41
C PRO A 265 -30.78 -48.03 21.49
N SER A 266 -30.11 -48.58 22.50
CA SER A 266 -30.32 -49.95 22.94
C SER A 266 -31.10 -49.94 24.26
N SER A 267 -32.42 -50.13 24.12
CA SER A 267 -33.38 -50.72 25.08
C SER A 267 -33.52 -50.18 26.51
N PRO A 268 -34.74 -50.27 27.08
CA PRO A 268 -35.06 -49.69 28.38
C PRO A 268 -34.76 -50.65 29.53
N ALA A 269 -34.30 -50.05 30.64
CA ALA A 269 -34.54 -50.37 32.05
C ALA A 269 -33.26 -50.56 32.87
N SER A 270 -32.87 -49.51 33.59
CA SER A 270 -32.94 -49.48 35.07
C SER A 270 -32.36 -48.16 35.61
N PRO A 271 -32.94 -47.59 36.69
CA PRO A 271 -32.41 -46.42 37.34
C PRO A 271 -31.36 -46.85 38.36
N THR A 272 -30.09 -46.52 38.13
CA THR A 272 -29.10 -46.56 39.21
C THR A 272 -28.18 -45.35 39.09
N SER A 273 -28.44 -44.41 40.00
CA SER A 273 -27.56 -43.32 40.41
C SER A 273 -26.10 -43.77 40.44
N THR A 274 -25.28 -43.26 39.53
CA THR A 274 -23.82 -43.32 39.54
C THR A 274 -23.34 -41.93 39.14
N ARG A 275 -22.98 -41.11 40.13
CA ARG A 275 -21.60 -40.90 40.59
C ARG A 275 -20.77 -40.24 39.48
N TYR A 276 -20.57 -38.94 39.66
CA TYR A 276 -19.70 -38.05 38.89
C TYR A 276 -18.45 -38.80 38.39
N GLY A 277 -18.31 -38.83 37.07
CA GLY A 277 -17.32 -39.60 36.33
C GLY A 277 -15.90 -39.25 36.71
N SER A 278 -15.14 -40.30 36.99
CA SER A 278 -13.71 -40.34 36.76
C SER A 278 -13.44 -39.96 35.31
N GLU A 279 -12.58 -38.96 35.10
CA GLU A 279 -11.96 -38.70 33.80
C GLU A 279 -11.27 -39.99 33.37
N GLU A 280 -11.88 -40.73 32.44
CA GLU A 280 -11.21 -41.85 31.81
C GLU A 280 -10.06 -41.26 30.99
N PRO A 281 -8.80 -41.58 31.30
CA PRO A 281 -7.67 -41.05 30.56
C PRO A 281 -7.83 -41.44 29.09
N LEU A 282 -7.70 -40.45 28.20
CA LEU A 282 -7.72 -40.65 26.75
C LEU A 282 -6.82 -41.82 26.39
N SER A 283 -7.34 -42.75 25.59
CA SER A 283 -6.55 -43.91 25.15
C SER A 283 -5.30 -43.42 24.39
N ALA A 284 -4.23 -44.23 24.44
CA ALA A 284 -3.00 -43.91 23.72
C ALA A 284 -3.25 -43.67 22.22
N GLU A 285 -4.18 -44.41 21.62
CA GLU A 285 -4.60 -44.22 20.22
C GLU A 285 -5.30 -42.87 19.99
N ALA A 286 -6.08 -42.38 20.95
CA ALA A 286 -6.72 -41.06 20.83
C ALA A 286 -5.69 -39.92 20.90
N LEU A 287 -4.67 -40.06 21.74
CA LEU A 287 -3.55 -39.10 21.80
C LEU A 287 -2.69 -39.14 20.54
N GLU A 288 -2.44 -40.33 19.98
CA GLU A 288 -1.71 -40.47 18.71
C GLU A 288 -2.49 -39.88 17.54
N LEU A 289 -3.82 -40.07 17.51
CA LEU A 289 -4.69 -39.46 16.50
C LEU A 289 -4.67 -37.93 16.59
N LEU A 290 -4.72 -37.37 17.81
CA LEU A 290 -4.62 -35.92 18.03
C LEU A 290 -3.28 -35.37 17.52
N ALA A 291 -2.16 -36.02 17.87
CA ALA A 291 -0.84 -35.64 17.39
C ALA A 291 -0.72 -35.74 15.85
N ALA A 292 -1.34 -36.76 15.24
CA ALA A 292 -1.39 -36.90 13.79
C ALA A 292 -2.22 -35.77 13.15
N THR A 293 -3.35 -35.39 13.73
CA THR A 293 -4.17 -34.28 13.23
C THR A 293 -3.45 -32.93 13.33
N GLU A 294 -2.72 -32.67 14.41
CA GLU A 294 -1.91 -31.45 14.54
C GLU A 294 -0.79 -31.42 13.50
N ARG A 295 -0.15 -32.55 13.22
CA ARG A 295 0.89 -32.65 12.17
C ARG A 295 0.31 -32.43 10.77
N ILE A 296 -0.86 -32.99 10.46
CA ILE A 296 -1.53 -32.78 9.16
C ILE A 296 -1.82 -31.29 8.98
N TYR A 297 -2.39 -30.65 10.00
CA TYR A 297 -2.70 -29.22 9.95
C TYR A 297 -1.43 -28.37 9.78
N GLY A 298 -0.33 -28.71 10.45
CA GLY A 298 0.97 -28.05 10.26
C GLY A 298 1.51 -28.19 8.83
N LEU A 299 1.41 -29.39 8.24
CA LEU A 299 1.83 -29.63 6.85
C LEU A 299 0.94 -28.91 5.83
N GLU A 300 -0.36 -28.82 6.07
CA GLU A 300 -1.28 -28.06 5.22
C GLU A 300 -0.92 -26.57 5.20
N GLN A 301 -0.60 -25.99 6.35
CA GLN A 301 -0.11 -24.60 6.43
C GLN A 301 1.22 -24.40 5.69
N GLU A 302 2.14 -25.36 5.79
CA GLU A 302 3.42 -25.29 5.07
C GLU A 302 3.23 -25.38 3.55
N VAL A 303 2.33 -26.24 3.07
CA VAL A 303 1.97 -26.34 1.64
C VAL A 303 1.36 -25.03 1.14
N ASP A 304 0.46 -24.42 1.90
CA ASP A 304 -0.16 -23.15 1.51
C ASP A 304 0.85 -21.99 1.53
N LEU A 305 1.78 -21.96 2.50
CA LEU A 305 2.89 -21.02 2.51
C LEU A 305 3.78 -21.18 1.26
N MET A 306 4.15 -22.42 0.93
CA MET A 306 4.98 -22.72 -0.25
C MET A 306 4.28 -22.36 -1.57
N ARG A 307 2.95 -22.52 -1.65
CA ARG A 307 2.16 -22.05 -2.80
C ARG A 307 2.21 -20.52 -2.93
N GLY A 308 2.04 -19.80 -1.83
CA GLY A 308 2.16 -18.33 -1.82
C GLY A 308 3.54 -17.86 -2.30
N LEU A 309 4.62 -18.53 -1.86
CA LEU A 309 5.98 -18.22 -2.33
C LEU A 309 6.16 -18.50 -3.82
N LEU A 310 5.58 -19.60 -4.33
CA LEU A 310 5.63 -19.94 -5.75
C LEU A 310 4.88 -18.92 -6.63
N ASP A 311 3.73 -18.44 -6.17
CA ASP A 311 2.94 -17.43 -6.88
C ASP A 311 3.71 -16.10 -6.94
N THR A 312 4.33 -15.67 -5.84
CA THR A 312 5.18 -14.47 -5.81
C THR A 312 6.37 -14.59 -6.76
N ALA A 313 7.09 -15.72 -6.72
CA ALA A 313 8.23 -15.96 -7.61
C ALA A 313 7.79 -15.98 -9.10
N THR A 314 6.60 -16.51 -9.38
CA THR A 314 6.04 -16.52 -10.74
C THR A 314 5.69 -15.11 -11.22
N ALA A 315 5.12 -14.27 -10.34
CA ALA A 315 4.82 -12.87 -10.65
C ALA A 315 6.10 -12.06 -10.92
N GLU A 316 7.14 -12.23 -10.09
CA GLU A 316 8.45 -11.58 -10.29
C GLU A 316 9.10 -12.01 -11.61
N HIS A 317 9.02 -13.30 -11.95
CA HIS A 317 9.54 -13.81 -13.22
C HIS A 317 8.82 -13.20 -14.43
N LEU A 318 7.49 -13.09 -14.39
CA LEU A 318 6.71 -12.45 -15.44
C LEU A 318 7.04 -10.96 -15.58
N SER A 319 7.23 -10.24 -14.46
CA SER A 319 7.68 -8.84 -14.48
C SER A 319 9.03 -8.69 -15.16
N THR A 320 9.97 -9.58 -14.84
CA THR A 320 11.32 -9.57 -15.45
C THR A 320 11.26 -9.84 -16.96
N ILE A 321 10.39 -10.75 -17.41
CA ILE A 321 10.17 -11.00 -18.85
C ILE A 321 9.63 -9.74 -19.54
N GLN A 322 8.71 -9.01 -18.90
CA GLN A 322 8.15 -7.78 -19.44
C GLN A 322 9.22 -6.68 -19.56
N GLU A 323 10.06 -6.50 -18.54
CA GLU A 323 11.18 -5.55 -18.56
C GLU A 323 12.19 -5.88 -19.66
N LEU A 324 12.56 -7.16 -19.80
CA LEU A 324 13.42 -7.61 -20.90
C LEU A 324 12.81 -7.30 -22.28
N GLY A 325 11.48 -7.44 -22.42
CA GLY A 325 10.77 -7.04 -23.63
C GLY A 325 10.88 -5.55 -23.94
N GLN A 326 10.81 -4.68 -22.92
CA GLN A 326 10.97 -3.23 -23.08
C GLN A 326 12.41 -2.86 -23.46
N VAL A 327 13.41 -3.45 -22.80
CA VAL A 327 14.82 -3.23 -23.11
C VAL A 327 15.13 -3.68 -24.55
N GLN A 328 14.59 -4.83 -24.98
CA GLN A 328 14.74 -5.29 -26.36
C GLN A 328 14.12 -4.32 -27.38
N ALA A 329 12.94 -3.77 -27.08
CA ALA A 329 12.29 -2.78 -27.94
C ALA A 329 13.11 -1.49 -28.04
N GLN A 330 13.68 -1.02 -26.92
CA GLN A 330 14.57 0.14 -26.89
C GLN A 330 15.86 -0.10 -27.69
N LEU A 331 16.46 -1.29 -27.56
CA LEU A 331 17.65 -1.68 -28.32
C LEU A 331 17.37 -1.68 -29.83
N ASN A 332 16.25 -2.26 -30.25
CA ASN A 332 15.83 -2.23 -31.64
C ASN A 332 15.63 -0.79 -32.15
N GLY A 333 15.02 0.08 -31.33
CA GLY A 333 14.87 1.50 -31.66
C GLY A 333 16.18 2.29 -31.69
N ALA A 334 17.19 1.88 -30.92
CA ALA A 334 18.54 2.44 -31.01
C ALA A 334 19.24 2.02 -32.30
N ASN A 335 19.18 0.73 -32.66
CA ASN A 335 19.78 0.21 -33.91
C ASN A 335 19.20 0.90 -35.16
N ILE A 336 17.88 1.10 -35.22
CA ILE A 336 17.24 1.80 -36.34
C ILE A 336 17.76 3.25 -36.46
N ARG A 337 17.99 3.92 -35.33
CA ARG A 337 18.55 5.29 -35.33
C ARG A 337 20.00 5.30 -35.78
N GLU A 338 20.80 4.32 -35.35
CA GLU A 338 22.19 4.18 -35.80
C GLU A 338 22.29 3.96 -37.32
N GLU A 339 21.45 3.09 -37.88
CA GLU A 339 21.37 2.90 -39.33
C GLU A 339 20.97 4.19 -40.06
N GLY A 340 20.06 4.98 -39.48
CA GLY A 340 19.68 6.30 -40.00
C GLY A 340 20.85 7.27 -40.05
N TYR A 341 21.63 7.37 -38.97
CA TYR A 341 22.81 8.22 -38.93
C TYR A 341 23.91 7.76 -39.89
N ASP A 342 24.09 6.45 -40.08
CA ASP A 342 25.05 5.92 -41.04
C ASP A 342 24.66 6.20 -42.50
N GLU A 343 23.36 6.23 -42.81
CA GLU A 343 22.86 6.67 -44.12
C GLU A 343 23.10 8.17 -44.34
N GLU A 344 22.74 9.02 -43.38
CA GLU A 344 23.02 10.47 -43.45
C GLU A 344 24.51 10.75 -43.62
N ARG A 345 25.36 10.04 -42.86
CA ARG A 345 26.82 10.15 -42.98
C ARG A 345 27.31 9.76 -44.38
N ARG A 346 26.74 8.71 -44.98
CA ARG A 346 27.06 8.31 -46.36
C ARG A 346 26.65 9.38 -47.37
N GLN A 347 25.49 10.00 -47.20
CA GLN A 347 25.02 11.10 -48.05
C GLN A 347 25.95 12.32 -47.97
N PHE A 348 26.31 12.76 -46.76
CA PHE A 348 27.27 13.86 -46.58
C PHE A 348 28.63 13.56 -47.22
N GLN A 349 29.13 12.32 -47.09
CA GLN A 349 30.40 11.93 -47.70
C GLN A 349 30.36 11.98 -49.24
N GLN A 350 29.22 11.61 -49.84
CA GLN A 350 29.00 11.72 -51.29
C GLN A 350 28.95 13.19 -51.73
N GLU A 351 28.25 14.05 -50.98
CA GLU A 351 28.18 15.48 -51.25
C GLU A 351 29.57 16.13 -51.20
N ILE A 352 30.35 15.86 -50.15
CA ILE A 352 31.75 16.33 -50.04
C ILE A 352 32.57 15.89 -51.25
N SER A 353 32.46 14.63 -51.67
CA SER A 353 33.20 14.09 -52.82
C SER A 353 32.79 14.78 -54.13
N SER A 354 31.50 15.10 -54.29
CA SER A 354 30.97 15.82 -55.46
C SER A 354 31.51 17.26 -55.52
N LEU A 355 31.55 17.95 -54.39
CA LEU A 355 32.08 19.32 -54.27
C LEU A 355 33.58 19.36 -54.56
N GLN A 356 34.35 18.40 -54.04
CA GLN A 356 35.78 18.26 -54.33
C GLN A 356 36.06 18.04 -55.83
N THR A 357 35.20 17.26 -56.50
CA THR A 357 35.29 17.02 -57.95
C THR A 357 34.98 18.29 -58.74
N GLN A 358 33.96 19.06 -58.35
CA GLN A 358 33.60 20.34 -58.99
C GLN A 358 34.69 21.40 -58.83
N LEU A 359 35.38 21.43 -57.69
CA LEU A 359 36.45 22.39 -57.40
C LEU A 359 37.80 22.04 -58.11
N SER A 360 37.98 20.79 -58.54
CA SER A 360 39.26 20.32 -59.10
C SER A 360 39.67 20.83 -60.51
N PRO A 361 38.81 21.32 -61.42
CA PRO A 361 39.29 21.70 -62.76
C PRO A 361 39.94 23.09 -62.87
N ALA A 362 39.90 23.94 -61.83
CA ALA A 362 40.26 25.36 -62.00
C ALA A 362 41.68 25.75 -61.55
N ILE A 363 42.42 24.90 -60.82
CA ILE A 363 43.64 25.34 -60.10
C ILE A 363 44.94 24.73 -60.65
N TYR A 364 44.90 23.71 -61.52
CA TYR A 364 46.10 23.14 -62.13
C TYR A 364 46.11 23.26 -63.66
N ALA A 365 46.15 24.49 -64.17
CA ALA A 365 46.91 24.76 -65.39
C ALA A 365 48.35 25.07 -64.95
N PRO A 366 49.30 24.11 -65.06
CA PRO A 366 50.68 24.38 -64.67
C PRO A 366 51.24 25.47 -65.60
N PRO A 367 51.87 26.53 -65.06
CA PRO A 367 52.66 27.42 -65.89
C PRO A 367 53.86 26.63 -66.41
N ARG A 368 53.97 26.51 -67.74
CA ARG A 368 55.16 25.99 -68.41
C ARG A 368 56.35 26.91 -68.08
N TYR A 369 57.14 26.54 -67.08
CA TYR A 369 58.46 27.13 -66.87
C TYR A 369 59.53 26.08 -67.17
N THR A 370 60.35 26.47 -68.14
CA THR A 370 61.57 25.81 -68.59
C THR A 370 62.59 25.76 -67.46
N ALA A 371 63.08 24.56 -67.17
CA ALA A 371 64.18 24.36 -66.23
C ALA A 371 65.52 24.72 -66.88
N SER A 372 66.39 25.36 -66.09
CA SER A 372 67.84 25.28 -66.26
C SER A 372 68.49 25.16 -64.87
N PRO A 373 69.61 24.41 -64.73
CA PRO A 373 69.98 23.72 -63.50
C PRO A 373 70.99 24.52 -62.68
N LEU A 374 70.95 24.43 -61.35
CA LEU A 374 72.16 24.70 -60.58
C LEU A 374 72.26 23.88 -59.29
N ALA A 375 73.49 23.41 -59.12
CA ALA A 375 74.08 22.49 -58.18
C ALA A 375 73.71 22.61 -56.68
N THR A 376 73.68 21.42 -56.10
CA THR A 376 73.93 21.01 -54.71
C THR A 376 74.99 21.83 -53.97
N PRO A 377 74.91 21.87 -52.62
CA PRO A 377 75.88 21.04 -51.89
C PRO A 377 75.32 20.28 -50.68
N THR A 378 75.88 19.09 -50.54
CA THR A 378 75.88 18.13 -49.43
C THR A 378 76.14 18.74 -48.05
N ARG A 379 75.29 18.41 -47.06
CA ARG A 379 75.69 18.31 -45.65
C ARG A 379 75.00 17.14 -44.94
N ARG A 380 75.76 16.56 -44.03
CA ARG A 380 75.80 15.17 -43.57
C ARG A 380 75.12 15.02 -42.20
N ARG A 381 74.18 14.06 -42.09
CA ARG A 381 73.96 13.08 -41.01
C ARG A 381 73.71 13.55 -39.55
N ALA A 382 72.46 13.39 -39.11
CA ALA A 382 72.02 12.84 -37.82
C ALA A 382 70.58 12.35 -38.05
N GLY A 383 70.21 11.07 -37.97
CA GLY A 383 70.32 10.22 -36.79
C GLY A 383 69.07 10.37 -35.94
N ALA A 384 67.88 10.03 -36.47
CA ALA A 384 66.62 10.02 -35.73
C ALA A 384 65.92 8.65 -35.90
N PRO A 385 65.35 8.09 -34.83
CA PRO A 385 64.88 6.70 -34.79
C PRO A 385 63.55 6.51 -35.52
N SER A 386 63.44 5.35 -36.16
CA SER A 386 62.25 4.76 -36.75
C SER A 386 61.16 4.57 -35.69
N LEU A 387 60.07 5.33 -35.79
CA LEU A 387 58.80 5.00 -35.15
C LEU A 387 58.05 4.05 -36.07
N ALA A 388 57.99 2.79 -35.65
CA ALA A 388 57.21 1.75 -36.27
C ALA A 388 55.71 2.13 -36.27
N SER A 389 55.06 1.93 -37.41
CA SER A 389 53.62 1.94 -37.55
C SER A 389 53.00 0.78 -36.74
N PRO A 390 51.99 1.01 -35.89
CA PRO A 390 51.16 -0.07 -35.39
C PRO A 390 50.09 -0.36 -36.45
N SER A 391 50.10 -1.59 -36.96
CA SER A 391 48.97 -2.18 -37.66
C SER A 391 47.73 -2.16 -36.75
N LYS A 392 46.63 -1.59 -37.23
CA LYS A 392 45.31 -1.76 -36.62
C LYS A 392 44.88 -3.22 -36.77
N ALA A 393 45.06 -4.02 -35.73
CA ALA A 393 44.29 -5.23 -35.49
C ALA A 393 43.20 -4.87 -34.48
N SER A 394 41.95 -4.83 -34.95
CA SER A 394 40.76 -4.67 -34.12
C SER A 394 40.43 -6.00 -33.44
N THR A 395 40.92 -6.16 -32.21
CA THR A 395 40.43 -7.16 -31.26
C THR A 395 39.67 -6.43 -30.17
N SER A 396 38.34 -6.56 -30.19
CA SER A 396 37.45 -6.02 -29.14
C SER A 396 37.75 -6.72 -27.82
N THR A 397 38.40 -6.01 -26.90
CA THR A 397 38.57 -6.44 -25.52
C THR A 397 37.86 -5.41 -24.66
N SER A 398 36.76 -5.79 -24.01
CA SER A 398 36.00 -4.91 -23.11
C SER A 398 36.82 -4.66 -21.85
N ALA A 399 37.46 -3.49 -21.75
CA ALA A 399 38.01 -3.00 -20.50
C ALA A 399 36.84 -2.57 -19.59
N GLY A 400 36.69 -3.24 -18.45
CA GLY A 400 35.73 -2.84 -17.42
C GLY A 400 36.20 -1.57 -16.72
N PHE A 401 35.33 -0.57 -16.62
CA PHE A 401 35.52 0.61 -15.78
C PHE A 401 35.63 0.19 -14.31
N ALA A 402 36.70 0.61 -13.64
CA ALA A 402 36.81 0.47 -12.20
C ALA A 402 36.41 1.82 -11.57
N LEU A 403 35.32 1.83 -10.79
CA LEU A 403 34.81 2.95 -9.97
C LEU A 403 35.13 2.82 -8.44
N PRO A 404 36.36 2.51 -7.98
CA PRO A 404 36.62 2.41 -6.55
C PRO A 404 36.35 3.71 -5.77
N SER A 405 36.63 4.88 -6.36
CA SER A 405 36.60 6.16 -5.65
C SER A 405 35.16 6.61 -5.34
N ALA A 406 34.27 6.58 -6.34
CA ALA A 406 32.87 6.94 -6.17
C ALA A 406 32.11 5.93 -5.28
N THR A 407 32.48 4.65 -5.32
CA THR A 407 31.88 3.62 -4.47
C THR A 407 32.19 3.87 -2.99
N GLN A 408 33.46 4.15 -2.66
CA GLN A 408 33.87 4.43 -1.29
C GLN A 408 33.24 5.73 -0.77
N PHE A 409 33.20 6.79 -1.60
CA PHE A 409 32.58 8.06 -1.22
C PHE A 409 31.08 7.91 -0.89
N LEU A 410 30.35 7.12 -1.68
CA LEU A 410 28.94 6.82 -1.43
C LEU A 410 28.74 6.00 -0.15
N GLU A 411 29.62 5.05 0.13
CA GLU A 411 29.60 4.27 1.37
C GLU A 411 29.87 5.15 2.60
N ASP A 412 30.89 6.01 2.55
CA ASP A 412 31.28 6.89 3.65
C ASP A 412 30.20 7.93 4.00
N ASN A 413 29.30 8.25 3.04
CA ASN A 413 28.18 9.17 3.22
C ASN A 413 26.82 8.46 3.40
N GLY A 414 26.77 7.13 3.49
CA GLY A 414 25.53 6.37 3.71
C GLY A 414 24.58 6.34 2.50
N LEU A 415 25.10 6.56 1.29
CA LEU A 415 24.35 6.67 0.03
C LEU A 415 24.48 5.42 -0.85
N GLN A 416 24.63 4.25 -0.23
CA GLN A 416 24.83 2.97 -0.92
C GLN A 416 23.72 2.63 -1.91
N TYR A 417 22.49 3.09 -1.66
CA TYR A 417 21.36 2.90 -2.58
C TYR A 417 21.56 3.61 -3.94
N MET A 418 22.37 4.67 -3.98
CA MET A 418 22.66 5.44 -5.20
C MET A 418 23.70 4.76 -6.11
N LEU A 419 24.43 3.75 -5.62
CA LEU A 419 25.45 3.05 -6.40
C LEU A 419 24.90 2.44 -7.69
N VAL A 420 23.69 1.89 -7.63
CA VAL A 420 23.04 1.29 -8.80
C VAL A 420 22.70 2.38 -9.82
N VAL A 421 22.13 3.49 -9.35
CA VAL A 421 21.73 4.63 -10.20
C VAL A 421 22.95 5.24 -10.88
N ILE A 422 24.04 5.49 -10.13
CA ILE A 422 25.27 6.07 -10.65
C ILE A 422 25.96 5.11 -11.63
N ARG A 423 26.01 3.80 -11.35
CA ARG A 423 26.54 2.81 -12.30
C ARG A 423 25.75 2.79 -13.60
N VAL A 424 24.42 2.92 -13.53
CA VAL A 424 23.56 3.00 -14.71
C VAL A 424 23.81 4.31 -15.47
N MET A 425 23.87 5.44 -14.76
CA MET A 425 24.16 6.75 -15.38
C MET A 425 25.53 6.76 -16.06
N VAL A 426 26.60 6.34 -15.38
CA VAL A 426 27.95 6.30 -15.95
C VAL A 426 28.05 5.34 -17.14
N LYS A 427 27.36 4.20 -17.08
CA LYS A 427 27.45 3.17 -18.13
C LYS A 427 26.61 3.51 -19.36
N TYR A 428 25.49 4.21 -19.19
CA TYR A 428 24.48 4.37 -20.26
C TYR A 428 24.15 5.81 -20.62
N ALA A 429 24.57 6.82 -19.85
CA ALA A 429 24.42 8.21 -20.26
C ALA A 429 25.55 8.58 -21.23
N PRO A 430 25.24 8.91 -22.51
CA PRO A 430 26.23 9.46 -23.42
C PRO A 430 26.63 10.85 -22.87
N SER A 431 27.93 11.11 -22.65
CA SER A 431 28.45 12.41 -22.17
C SER A 431 27.81 13.58 -22.95
N THR A 432 27.24 14.60 -22.33
CA THR A 432 27.93 15.63 -21.54
C THR A 432 27.03 16.28 -20.48
N LYS A 433 25.93 15.64 -20.03
CA LYS A 433 24.92 16.32 -19.18
C LYS A 433 24.54 15.62 -17.87
N TRP A 434 25.20 14.53 -17.50
CA TRP A 434 24.88 13.81 -16.25
C TRP A 434 25.01 14.69 -14.99
N TYR A 435 25.87 15.72 -15.01
CA TYR A 435 26.00 16.68 -13.91
C TYR A 435 24.75 17.55 -13.71
N LEU A 436 23.93 17.76 -14.76
CA LEU A 436 22.67 18.50 -14.64
C LEU A 436 21.61 17.65 -13.94
N GLU A 437 21.54 16.36 -14.24
CA GLU A 437 20.61 15.44 -13.57
C GLU A 437 21.00 15.23 -12.09
N LEU A 438 22.30 15.21 -11.79
CA LEU A 438 22.81 15.19 -10.42
C LEU A 438 22.45 16.45 -9.62
N ALA A 439 22.39 17.61 -10.28
CA ALA A 439 21.93 18.87 -9.65
C ALA A 439 20.40 18.93 -9.46
N GLU A 440 19.64 18.09 -10.17
CA GLU A 440 18.19 17.94 -9.98
C GLU A 440 17.83 16.95 -8.87
N MET A 441 18.80 16.11 -8.45
CA MET A 441 18.64 15.28 -7.26
C MET A 441 18.72 16.16 -6.02
N ASP A 442 17.76 16.01 -5.09
CA ASP A 442 17.67 16.73 -3.82
C ASP A 442 18.76 16.25 -2.83
N LEU A 443 20.02 16.34 -3.26
CA LEU A 443 21.21 15.98 -2.50
C LEU A 443 21.73 17.22 -1.78
N ASP A 444 22.35 16.99 -0.62
CA ASP A 444 23.12 18.04 0.05
C ASP A 444 24.23 18.55 -0.88
N GLU A 445 24.44 19.87 -0.91
CA GLU A 445 25.35 20.54 -1.84
C GLU A 445 26.79 19.99 -1.73
N GLY A 446 27.25 19.65 -0.52
CA GLY A 446 28.57 19.06 -0.30
C GLY A 446 28.69 17.61 -0.78
N VAL A 447 27.57 16.87 -0.75
CA VAL A 447 27.49 15.51 -1.30
C VAL A 447 27.49 15.55 -2.83
N ALA A 448 26.71 16.46 -3.42
CA ALA A 448 26.66 16.63 -4.87
C ALA A 448 28.03 17.01 -5.45
N ASP A 449 28.72 17.97 -4.83
CA ASP A 449 30.05 18.41 -5.24
C ASP A 449 31.11 17.30 -5.09
N GLY A 450 31.12 16.60 -3.95
CA GLY A 450 32.06 15.51 -3.74
C GLY A 450 31.84 14.32 -4.68
N LEU A 451 30.58 14.05 -5.02
CA LEU A 451 30.23 13.03 -6.01
C LEU A 451 30.64 13.44 -7.43
N LEU A 452 30.44 14.71 -7.78
CA LEU A 452 30.87 15.28 -9.05
C LEU A 452 32.39 15.21 -9.22
N GLU A 453 33.16 15.49 -8.16
CA GLU A 453 34.61 15.39 -8.15
C GLU A 453 35.09 13.93 -8.33
N CYS A 454 34.50 12.97 -7.61
CA CYS A 454 34.84 11.55 -7.76
C CYS A 454 34.57 11.04 -9.19
N LEU A 455 33.41 11.41 -9.75
CA LEU A 455 33.01 10.97 -11.09
C LEU A 455 33.82 11.65 -12.21
N THR A 456 34.28 12.89 -12.02
CA THR A 456 35.15 13.56 -12.99
C THR A 456 36.59 13.06 -12.93
N GLN A 457 37.10 12.71 -11.74
CA GLN A 457 38.43 12.09 -11.59
C GLN A 457 38.48 10.68 -12.19
N ASP A 458 37.41 9.88 -12.08
CA ASP A 458 37.34 8.54 -12.66
C ASP A 458 37.10 8.55 -14.20
N CYS A 459 36.67 9.68 -14.77
CA CYS A 459 36.40 9.83 -16.20
C CYS A 459 37.56 10.43 -17.03
N MET A 460 38.62 10.94 -16.39
CA MET A 460 39.88 11.36 -17.05
C MET A 460 40.93 10.26 -16.94
#